data_AF-A0A1B1ZXI7-F1
#
_entry.id   AF-A0A1B1ZXI7-F1
#
_cell.length_a   1.000
_cell.length_b   1.000
_cell.length_c   1.000
_cell.angle_alpha   90.00
_cell.angle_beta   90.00
_cell.angle_gamma   90.00
#
_symmetry.space_group_name_H-M   'P 1'
#
loop_
_entity.id
_entity.type
_entity.pdbx_description
1 polymer ?
#
loop_
_entity_poly.entity_id
_entity_poly.type
_entity_poly.pdbx_seq_one_letter_code
_entity_poly.pdbx_strand_id
1 'polypeptide(L)'
;MPPVPEARLDTIRKLLAKAERAGTPDEAEIYTDKAVQMMARHGVDEAVLAATGGDRRADPIGRVRIPVDDPYSGAKARLLGWTAAALRCRWVMHDHRNGRVGAVTLFGHRSDTERAELLYTSLLLQISAQVAGVRPPHPGESVAAFRRSWIFGFASRIHQRLTEAEQAAVAEAEQAAVAEAGDRRGGAAGPSVELVLADRGDRVDRAYAEEFGALPRARRPQVSGSGHRHGAAAADRADLGGPAVTGRAPARITPR
;
A
#
# COMPACT_ATOMS: atom_id res chain seq x y z
N MET A 1 24.45 17.32 9.19
CA MET A 1 23.78 16.00 9.21
C MET A 1 23.23 15.75 7.81
N PRO A 2 23.58 14.66 7.12
CA PRO A 2 23.07 14.47 5.77
C PRO A 2 21.57 14.09 5.82
N PRO A 3 20.75 14.53 4.85
CA PRO A 3 19.34 14.15 4.75
C PRO A 3 19.24 12.75 4.15
N VAL A 4 19.30 11.73 4.99
CA VAL A 4 19.09 10.32 4.60
C VAL A 4 17.62 9.98 4.21
N PRO A 5 16.55 10.72 4.60
CA PRO A 5 15.16 10.36 4.23
C PRO A 5 14.80 10.57 2.75
N GLU A 6 15.19 11.70 2.14
CA GLU A 6 14.81 12.03 0.75
C GLU A 6 15.46 11.13 -0.28
N ALA A 7 16.69 10.67 -0.03
CA ALA A 7 17.45 9.86 -0.97
C ALA A 7 16.83 8.46 -1.19
N ARG A 8 16.20 7.87 -0.17
CA ARG A 8 15.53 6.57 -0.29
C ARG A 8 14.21 6.69 -1.05
N LEU A 9 13.37 7.69 -0.73
CA LEU A 9 12.16 7.97 -1.49
C LEU A 9 12.46 8.35 -2.94
N ASP A 10 13.55 9.09 -3.19
CA ASP A 10 14.02 9.39 -4.54
C ASP A 10 14.47 8.12 -5.28
N THR A 11 15.15 7.20 -4.60
CA THR A 11 15.50 5.89 -5.18
C THR A 11 14.27 5.05 -5.50
N ILE A 12 13.27 5.05 -4.62
CA ILE A 12 11.98 4.38 -4.85
C ILE A 12 11.28 5.01 -6.07
N ARG A 13 11.21 6.34 -6.15
CA ARG A 13 10.66 7.06 -7.33
C ARG A 13 11.40 6.68 -8.61
N LYS A 14 12.73 6.59 -8.57
CA LYS A 14 13.55 6.18 -9.71
C LYS A 14 13.27 4.75 -10.14
N LEU A 15 13.07 3.83 -9.20
CA LEU A 15 12.72 2.44 -9.50
C LEU A 15 11.33 2.33 -10.13
N LEU A 16 10.33 3.04 -9.58
CA LEU A 16 9.00 3.11 -10.17
C LEU A 16 9.03 3.73 -11.58
N ALA A 17 9.80 4.80 -11.77
CA ALA A 17 9.97 5.43 -13.07
C ALA A 17 10.73 4.56 -14.10
N LYS A 18 11.50 3.56 -13.64
CA LYS A 18 12.13 2.56 -14.51
C LYS A 18 11.13 1.47 -14.89
N ALA A 19 10.31 1.01 -13.95
CA ALA A 19 9.26 0.06 -14.25
C ALA A 19 8.25 0.59 -15.27
N GLU A 20 7.88 1.88 -15.17
CA GLU A 20 7.04 2.56 -16.17
C GLU A 20 7.64 2.57 -17.59
N ARG A 21 8.97 2.50 -17.72
CA ARG A 21 9.70 2.55 -19.00
C ARG A 21 10.26 1.19 -19.43
N ALA A 22 9.98 0.13 -18.69
CA ALA A 22 10.53 -1.19 -18.95
C ALA A 22 10.06 -1.75 -20.30
N GLY A 23 10.93 -2.49 -20.97
CA GLY A 23 10.65 -3.05 -22.29
C GLY A 23 9.78 -4.31 -22.25
N THR A 24 9.72 -4.97 -21.09
CA THR A 24 8.95 -6.20 -20.88
C THR A 24 8.18 -6.16 -19.55
N PRO A 25 7.08 -6.94 -19.43
CA PRO A 25 6.37 -7.10 -18.16
C PRO A 25 7.27 -7.62 -17.02
N ASP A 26 8.12 -8.61 -17.31
CA ASP A 26 9.03 -9.21 -16.32
C ASP A 26 10.09 -8.20 -15.83
N GLU A 27 10.57 -7.31 -16.70
CA GLU A 27 11.51 -6.25 -16.31
C GLU A 27 10.83 -5.18 -15.44
N ALA A 28 9.59 -4.80 -15.79
CA ALA A 28 8.80 -3.88 -14.97
C ALA A 28 8.60 -4.44 -13.55
N GLU A 29 8.25 -5.72 -13.47
CA GLU A 29 8.05 -6.46 -12.22
C GLU A 29 9.29 -6.41 -11.34
N ILE A 30 10.49 -6.69 -11.88
CA ILE A 30 11.74 -6.66 -11.09
C ILE A 30 12.03 -5.28 -10.49
N TYR A 31 11.89 -4.20 -11.28
CA TYR A 31 12.22 -2.85 -10.79
C TYR A 31 11.32 -2.41 -9.66
N THR A 32 10.04 -2.72 -9.76
CA THR A 32 9.11 -2.31 -8.73
C THR A 32 9.09 -3.26 -7.57
N ASP A 33 9.29 -4.57 -7.75
CA ASP A 33 9.57 -5.51 -6.65
C ASP A 33 10.68 -4.97 -5.75
N LYS A 34 11.70 -4.37 -6.35
CA LYS A 34 12.73 -3.68 -5.59
C LYS A 34 12.25 -2.41 -4.91
N ALA A 35 11.38 -1.63 -5.57
CA ALA A 35 10.83 -0.39 -5.07
C ALA A 35 9.96 -0.59 -3.83
N VAL A 36 9.04 -1.55 -3.78
CA VAL A 36 8.22 -1.74 -2.57
C VAL A 36 8.85 -2.62 -1.51
N GLN A 37 9.77 -3.52 -1.82
CA GLN A 37 10.66 -4.04 -0.77
C GLN A 37 11.37 -2.88 -0.06
N MET A 38 11.91 -1.93 -0.83
CA MET A 38 12.56 -0.74 -0.28
C MET A 38 11.57 0.17 0.46
N MET A 39 10.34 0.31 -0.04
CA MET A 39 9.28 1.10 0.59
C MET A 39 8.82 0.51 1.92
N ALA A 40 8.59 -0.80 1.98
CA ALA A 40 8.15 -1.52 3.18
C ALA A 40 9.23 -1.46 4.26
N ARG A 41 10.48 -1.77 3.89
CA ARG A 41 11.63 -1.61 4.79
C ARG A 41 11.82 -0.18 5.25
N HIS A 42 11.69 0.80 4.35
CA HIS A 42 11.75 2.21 4.72
C HIS A 42 10.66 2.59 5.73
N GLY A 43 9.43 2.08 5.56
CA GLY A 43 8.35 2.31 6.52
C GLY A 43 8.65 1.76 7.92
N VAL A 44 9.14 0.52 7.98
CA VAL A 44 9.56 -0.11 9.25
C VAL A 44 10.74 0.64 9.87
N ASP A 45 11.75 0.99 9.08
CA ASP A 45 12.90 1.75 9.54
C ASP A 45 12.48 3.10 10.12
N GLU A 46 11.66 3.89 9.41
CA GLU A 46 11.19 5.19 9.90
C GLU A 46 10.38 5.05 11.19
N ALA A 47 9.56 4.00 11.31
CA ALA A 47 8.82 3.71 12.54
C ALA A 47 9.76 3.44 13.73
N VAL A 48 10.76 2.56 13.56
CA VAL A 48 11.75 2.23 14.60
C VAL A 48 12.64 3.43 14.93
N LEU A 49 13.04 4.19 13.92
CA LEU A 49 13.87 5.38 14.07
C LEU A 49 13.14 6.52 14.78
N ALA A 50 11.83 6.68 14.53
CA ALA A 50 11.00 7.64 15.25
C ALA A 50 10.79 7.25 16.71
N ALA A 51 10.65 5.95 17.00
CA ALA A 51 10.50 5.44 18.38
C ALA A 51 11.79 5.57 19.21
N THR A 52 12.96 5.46 18.58
CA THR A 52 14.27 5.49 19.27
C THR A 52 14.96 6.86 19.24
N GLY A 53 14.57 7.75 18.32
CA GLY A 53 15.28 9.01 18.03
C GLY A 53 14.90 10.24 18.89
N GLY A 54 13.89 10.14 19.75
CA GLY A 54 13.36 11.29 20.53
C GLY A 54 12.80 12.43 19.66
N ASP A 55 12.56 13.61 20.25
CA ASP A 55 11.88 14.75 19.60
C ASP A 55 12.54 15.26 18.30
N ARG A 56 13.84 15.00 18.11
CA ARG A 56 14.59 15.43 16.90
C ARG A 56 14.26 14.63 15.64
N ARG A 57 13.47 13.56 15.76
CA ARG A 57 13.07 12.68 14.65
C ARG A 57 11.56 12.46 14.60
N ALA A 58 10.80 13.47 15.00
CA ALA A 58 9.35 13.41 15.08
C ALA A 58 8.71 13.08 13.72
N ASP A 59 7.85 12.06 13.73
CA ASP A 59 6.96 11.68 12.64
C ASP A 59 5.52 12.02 13.07
N PRO A 60 5.08 13.27 12.87
CA PRO A 60 3.82 13.76 13.43
C PRO A 60 2.62 13.07 12.81
N ILE A 61 1.56 12.90 13.60
CA ILE A 61 0.26 12.48 13.09
C ILE A 61 -0.43 13.70 12.50
N GLY A 62 -0.92 13.57 11.27
CA GLY A 62 -1.60 14.63 10.55
C GLY A 62 -2.57 14.11 9.52
N ARG A 63 -3.09 15.03 8.70
CA ARG A 63 -4.05 14.72 7.65
C ARG A 63 -3.64 15.28 6.31
N VAL A 64 -3.89 14.49 5.26
CA VAL A 64 -3.67 14.88 3.86
C VAL A 64 -4.98 14.66 3.11
N ARG A 65 -5.51 15.71 2.48
CA ARG A 65 -6.74 15.61 1.67
C ARG A 65 -6.35 15.44 0.20
N ILE A 66 -6.78 14.33 -0.39
CA ILE A 66 -6.50 13.99 -1.79
C ILE A 66 -7.83 14.06 -2.57
N PRO A 67 -7.95 14.90 -3.60
CA PRO A 67 -9.13 14.93 -4.46
C PRO A 67 -9.25 13.62 -5.25
N VAL A 68 -10.48 13.21 -5.55
CA VAL A 68 -10.72 11.98 -6.33
C VAL A 68 -11.63 12.30 -7.51
N ASP A 69 -11.07 12.15 -8.71
CA ASP A 69 -11.77 12.53 -9.94
C ASP A 69 -12.62 11.40 -10.51
N ASP A 70 -13.72 11.79 -11.14
CA ASP A 70 -14.49 10.91 -12.01
C ASP A 70 -13.76 10.58 -13.32
N PRO A 71 -14.14 9.51 -14.02
CA PRO A 71 -15.18 8.54 -13.68
C PRO A 71 -14.76 7.57 -12.57
N TYR A 72 -15.76 6.94 -11.93
CA TYR A 72 -15.59 5.91 -10.90
C TYR A 72 -14.92 6.42 -9.61
N SER A 73 -15.14 7.69 -9.27
CA SER A 73 -14.56 8.32 -8.08
C SER A 73 -14.76 7.52 -6.79
N GLY A 74 -15.94 6.93 -6.55
CA GLY A 74 -16.16 6.08 -5.37
C GLY A 74 -15.31 4.80 -5.33
N ALA A 75 -14.98 4.20 -6.49
CA ALA A 75 -14.10 3.03 -6.55
C ALA A 75 -12.62 3.43 -6.42
N LYS A 76 -12.22 4.57 -7.01
CA LYS A 76 -10.87 5.14 -6.83
C LYS A 76 -10.61 5.58 -5.39
N ALA A 77 -11.63 6.14 -4.71
CA ALA A 77 -11.55 6.49 -3.30
C ALA A 77 -11.32 5.27 -2.40
N ARG A 78 -11.85 4.11 -2.82
CA ARG A 78 -11.65 2.83 -2.12
C ARG A 78 -10.26 2.24 -2.33
N LEU A 79 -9.73 2.38 -3.54
CA LEU A 79 -8.32 2.10 -3.81
C LEU A 79 -7.43 2.91 -2.87
N LEU A 80 -7.61 4.24 -2.82
CA LEU A 80 -6.84 5.11 -1.94
C LEU A 80 -6.98 4.73 -0.46
N GLY A 81 -8.21 4.61 0.04
CA GLY A 81 -8.46 4.30 1.45
C GLY A 81 -7.88 2.94 1.87
N TRP A 82 -7.99 1.92 1.02
CA TRP A 82 -7.44 0.60 1.35
C TRP A 82 -5.92 0.51 1.19
N THR A 83 -5.32 1.23 0.24
CA THR A 83 -3.86 1.41 0.18
C THR A 83 -3.36 2.07 1.46
N ALA A 84 -3.99 3.15 1.90
CA ALA A 84 -3.62 3.84 3.15
C ALA A 84 -3.83 2.95 4.39
N ALA A 85 -4.91 2.18 4.45
CA ALA A 85 -5.17 1.26 5.55
C ALA A 85 -4.10 0.16 5.69
N ALA A 86 -3.54 -0.33 4.58
CA ALA A 86 -2.43 -1.28 4.62
C ALA A 86 -1.16 -0.67 5.26
N LEU A 87 -1.01 0.65 5.18
CA LEU A 87 0.08 1.41 5.79
C LEU A 87 -0.30 2.02 7.15
N ARG A 88 -1.23 1.40 7.88
CA ARG A 88 -1.67 1.83 9.23
C ARG A 88 -2.30 3.22 9.30
N CYS A 89 -2.73 3.79 8.17
CA CYS A 89 -3.47 5.04 8.16
C CYS A 89 -4.98 4.79 8.33
N ARG A 90 -5.68 5.79 8.88
CA ARG A 90 -7.13 5.94 8.78
C ARG A 90 -7.50 6.82 7.60
N TRP A 91 -8.76 6.76 7.19
CA TRP A 91 -9.24 7.55 6.05
C TRP A 91 -10.73 7.92 6.17
N VAL A 92 -11.07 9.09 5.60
CA VAL A 92 -12.42 9.65 5.56
C VAL A 92 -12.78 10.02 4.13
N MET A 93 -13.97 9.62 3.67
CA MET A 93 -14.51 10.05 2.38
C MET A 93 -15.32 11.34 2.52
N HIS A 94 -15.14 12.24 1.55
CA HIS A 94 -15.84 13.51 1.47
C HIS A 94 -16.75 13.56 0.24
N ASP A 95 -17.83 14.31 0.36
CA ASP A 95 -18.81 14.52 -0.72
C ASP A 95 -19.37 13.19 -1.29
N HIS A 96 -19.52 12.19 -0.41
CA HIS A 96 -19.99 10.87 -0.80
C HIS A 96 -21.49 10.89 -1.12
N ARG A 97 -21.84 10.94 -2.41
CA ARG A 97 -23.22 11.00 -2.90
C ARG A 97 -23.38 10.13 -4.15
N ASN A 98 -24.40 9.29 -4.17
CA ASN A 98 -24.72 8.43 -5.33
C ASN A 98 -23.52 7.60 -5.85
N GLY A 99 -22.65 7.12 -4.94
CA GLY A 99 -21.45 6.36 -5.28
C GLY A 99 -20.29 7.19 -5.88
N ARG A 100 -20.40 8.51 -5.88
CA ARG A 100 -19.32 9.45 -6.20
C ARG A 100 -18.69 9.96 -4.91
N VAL A 101 -17.40 10.26 -4.94
CA VAL A 101 -16.62 10.77 -3.80
C VAL A 101 -15.76 11.90 -4.32
N GLY A 102 -15.82 13.09 -3.70
CA GLY A 102 -15.04 14.25 -4.17
C GLY A 102 -13.59 14.24 -3.68
N ALA A 103 -13.34 13.67 -2.50
CA ALA A 103 -12.01 13.56 -1.94
C ALA A 103 -11.93 12.46 -0.87
N VAL A 104 -10.72 12.04 -0.55
CA VAL A 104 -10.41 11.21 0.63
C VAL A 104 -9.38 11.95 1.47
N THR A 105 -9.63 12.08 2.76
CA THR A 105 -8.61 12.49 3.72
C THR A 105 -7.94 11.25 4.28
N LEU A 106 -6.63 11.17 4.13
CA LEU A 106 -5.78 10.24 4.88
C LEU A 106 -5.42 10.85 6.21
N PHE A 107 -5.34 10.01 7.24
CA PHE A 107 -5.00 10.41 8.60
C PHE A 107 -4.02 9.40 9.19
N GLY A 108 -2.85 9.85 9.61
CA GLY A 108 -1.81 8.96 10.09
C GLY A 108 -0.50 9.70 10.30
N HIS A 109 0.54 8.93 10.63
CA HIS A 109 1.90 9.45 10.63
C HIS A 109 2.29 9.98 9.25
N ARG A 110 3.02 11.11 9.22
CA ARG A 110 3.43 11.78 7.98
C ARG A 110 4.10 10.80 7.01
N SER A 111 5.05 10.01 7.50
CA SER A 111 5.75 9.00 6.69
C SER A 111 4.79 8.01 6.01
N ASP A 112 3.82 7.49 6.74
CA ASP A 112 2.84 6.53 6.20
C ASP A 112 1.87 7.20 5.20
N THR A 113 1.44 8.45 5.46
CA THR A 113 0.56 9.19 4.52
C THR A 113 1.24 9.53 3.20
N GLU A 114 2.53 9.92 3.23
CA GLU A 114 3.32 10.21 2.02
C GLU A 114 3.54 8.95 1.18
N ARG A 115 3.78 7.80 1.83
CA ARG A 115 3.89 6.49 1.16
C ARG A 115 2.56 6.10 0.51
N ALA A 116 1.45 6.30 1.21
CA ALA A 116 0.11 5.98 0.69
C ALA A 116 -0.24 6.84 -0.55
N GLU A 117 0.05 8.14 -0.51
CA GLU A 117 -0.19 9.05 -1.64
C GLU A 117 0.64 8.65 -2.86
N LEU A 118 1.93 8.38 -2.67
CA LEU A 118 2.83 7.97 -3.75
C LEU A 118 2.36 6.66 -4.41
N LEU A 119 2.03 5.64 -3.61
CA LEU A 119 1.52 4.36 -4.12
C LEU A 119 0.20 4.54 -4.85
N TYR A 120 -0.71 5.35 -4.30
CA TYR A 120 -1.99 5.62 -4.93
C TYR A 120 -1.84 6.29 -6.30
N THR A 121 -0.99 7.30 -6.42
CA THR A 121 -0.73 7.97 -7.70
C THR A 121 -0.18 6.99 -8.74
N SER A 122 0.78 6.13 -8.37
CA SER A 122 1.29 5.08 -9.27
C SER A 122 0.17 4.11 -9.69
N LEU A 123 -0.63 3.61 -8.74
CA LEU A 123 -1.72 2.69 -9.04
C LEU A 123 -2.80 3.33 -9.91
N LEU A 124 -3.11 4.61 -9.72
CA LEU A 124 -4.04 5.35 -10.58
C LEU A 124 -3.56 5.41 -12.04
N LEU A 125 -2.26 5.67 -12.25
CA LEU A 125 -1.68 5.67 -13.60
C LEU A 125 -1.81 4.29 -14.24
N GLN A 126 -1.49 3.23 -13.49
CA GLN A 126 -1.58 1.85 -13.97
C GLN A 126 -3.00 1.43 -14.36
N ILE A 127 -4.02 1.78 -13.55
CA ILE A 127 -5.40 1.35 -13.84
C ILE A 127 -6.07 2.19 -14.93
N SER A 128 -5.62 3.41 -15.19
CA SER A 128 -6.34 4.36 -16.07
C SER A 128 -6.50 3.82 -17.49
N ALA A 129 -5.44 3.26 -18.07
CA ALA A 129 -5.50 2.64 -19.40
C ALA A 129 -6.25 1.30 -19.39
N GLN A 130 -6.04 0.48 -18.36
CA GLN A 130 -6.65 -0.86 -18.26
C GLN A 130 -8.18 -0.77 -18.17
N VAL A 131 -8.69 0.10 -17.30
CA VAL A 131 -10.14 0.28 -17.10
C VAL A 131 -10.82 0.73 -18.40
N ALA A 132 -10.17 1.58 -19.20
CA ALA A 132 -10.69 2.01 -20.49
C ALA A 132 -10.78 0.85 -21.51
N GLY A 133 -9.82 -0.08 -21.48
CA GLY A 133 -9.78 -1.23 -22.38
C GLY A 133 -10.77 -2.35 -22.03
N VAL A 134 -10.99 -2.64 -20.74
CA VAL A 134 -11.76 -3.82 -20.34
C VAL A 134 -13.25 -3.73 -20.68
N ARG A 135 -13.85 -4.88 -20.99
CA ARG A 135 -15.27 -5.07 -21.28
C ARG A 135 -15.82 -6.31 -20.54
N PRO A 136 -17.12 -6.32 -20.22
CA PRO A 136 -17.73 -7.50 -19.66
C PRO A 136 -17.69 -8.68 -20.65
N PRO A 137 -17.55 -9.92 -20.16
CA PRO A 137 -17.56 -11.11 -21.01
C PRO A 137 -18.95 -11.41 -21.59
N HIS A 138 -20.03 -10.94 -20.94
CA HIS A 138 -21.40 -11.17 -21.37
C HIS A 138 -22.00 -9.92 -22.02
N PRO A 139 -22.58 -10.02 -23.24
CA PRO A 139 -23.09 -8.86 -23.98
C PRO A 139 -24.20 -8.03 -23.32
N GLY A 140 -24.86 -8.54 -22.26
CA GLY A 140 -25.94 -7.86 -21.55
C GLY A 140 -25.52 -7.12 -20.28
N GLU A 141 -24.25 -7.22 -19.87
CA GLU A 141 -23.77 -6.55 -18.65
C GLU A 141 -23.40 -5.09 -18.93
N SER A 142 -23.75 -4.19 -18.00
CA SER A 142 -23.34 -2.79 -18.08
C SER A 142 -21.82 -2.67 -17.97
N VAL A 143 -21.18 -2.10 -19.01
CA VAL A 143 -19.74 -1.81 -19.03
C VAL A 143 -19.30 -0.95 -17.85
N ALA A 144 -20.13 0.04 -17.46
CA ALA A 144 -19.84 0.89 -16.32
C ALA A 144 -19.89 0.13 -14.99
N ALA A 145 -20.85 -0.78 -14.83
CA ALA A 145 -20.98 -1.59 -13.64
C ALA A 145 -19.86 -2.64 -13.53
N PHE A 146 -19.51 -3.28 -14.65
CA PHE A 146 -18.35 -4.15 -14.79
C PHE A 146 -17.04 -3.44 -14.39
N ARG A 147 -16.74 -2.28 -14.99
CA ARG A 147 -15.52 -1.49 -14.70
C ARG A 147 -15.47 -1.01 -13.25
N ARG A 148 -16.60 -0.58 -12.69
CA ARG A 148 -16.69 -0.23 -11.27
C ARG A 148 -16.32 -1.43 -10.41
N SER A 149 -16.93 -2.59 -10.67
CA SER A 149 -16.62 -3.83 -9.95
C SER A 149 -15.17 -4.27 -10.13
N TRP A 150 -14.59 -4.04 -11.31
CA TRP A 150 -13.18 -4.29 -11.61
C TRP A 150 -12.26 -3.46 -10.72
N ILE A 151 -12.48 -2.15 -10.61
CA ILE A 151 -11.64 -1.29 -9.75
C ILE A 151 -11.75 -1.71 -8.28
N PHE A 152 -12.94 -2.14 -7.83
CA PHE A 152 -13.11 -2.67 -6.48
C PHE A 152 -12.34 -3.97 -6.24
N GLY A 153 -12.36 -4.90 -7.19
CA GLY A 153 -11.57 -6.14 -7.11
C GLY A 153 -10.07 -5.86 -7.11
N PHE A 154 -9.64 -4.94 -7.96
CA PHE A 154 -8.26 -4.46 -8.01
C PHE A 154 -7.85 -3.91 -6.63
N ALA A 155 -8.58 -2.93 -6.10
CA ALA A 155 -8.32 -2.31 -4.81
C ALA A 155 -8.26 -3.33 -3.65
N SER A 156 -9.18 -4.29 -3.63
CA SER A 156 -9.23 -5.32 -2.58
C SER A 156 -7.97 -6.18 -2.60
N ARG A 157 -7.49 -6.55 -3.79
CA ARG A 157 -6.31 -7.39 -3.94
C ARG A 157 -5.02 -6.61 -3.68
N ILE A 158 -4.95 -5.33 -4.07
CA ILE A 158 -3.84 -4.43 -3.70
C ILE A 158 -3.69 -4.36 -2.17
N HIS A 159 -4.80 -4.12 -1.47
CA HIS A 159 -4.79 -4.04 -0.01
C HIS A 159 -4.21 -5.30 0.65
N GLN A 160 -4.64 -6.48 0.17
CA GLN A 160 -4.13 -7.74 0.65
C GLN A 160 -2.61 -7.85 0.42
N ARG A 161 -2.15 -7.62 -0.81
CA ARG A 161 -0.73 -7.73 -1.18
C ARG A 161 0.15 -6.75 -0.38
N LEU A 162 -0.31 -5.51 -0.18
CA LEU A 162 0.41 -4.53 0.64
C LEU A 162 0.46 -4.95 2.11
N THR A 163 -0.63 -5.50 2.65
CA THR A 163 -0.67 -6.00 4.03
C THR A 163 0.31 -7.16 4.22
N GLU A 164 0.33 -8.11 3.27
CA GLU A 164 1.28 -9.23 3.25
C GLU A 164 2.73 -8.74 3.18
N ALA A 165 3.03 -7.75 2.34
CA ALA A 165 4.36 -7.17 2.21
C ALA A 165 4.82 -6.44 3.48
N GLU A 166 3.93 -5.66 4.13
CA GLU A 166 4.24 -5.00 5.40
C GLU A 166 4.49 -6.04 6.51
N GLN A 167 3.68 -7.10 6.60
CA GLN A 167 3.89 -8.19 7.56
C GLN A 167 5.23 -8.90 7.35
N ALA A 168 5.60 -9.17 6.10
CA ALA A 168 6.89 -9.77 5.77
C ALA A 168 8.06 -8.85 6.18
N ALA A 169 7.96 -7.55 5.90
CA ALA A 169 8.98 -6.59 6.28
C ALA A 169 9.17 -6.48 7.81
N VAL A 170 8.07 -6.57 8.58
CA VAL A 170 8.13 -6.62 10.04
C VAL A 170 8.84 -7.89 10.51
N ALA A 171 8.49 -9.05 9.97
CA ALA A 171 9.13 -10.31 10.33
C ALA A 171 10.64 -10.32 10.02
N GLU A 172 11.04 -9.79 8.86
CA GLU A 172 12.46 -9.63 8.49
C GLU A 172 13.20 -8.70 9.47
N ALA A 173 12.59 -7.58 9.85
CA ALA A 173 13.20 -6.62 10.78
C ALA A 173 13.33 -7.18 12.20
N GLU A 174 12.33 -7.93 12.68
CA GLU A 174 12.41 -8.63 13.97
C GLU A 174 13.54 -9.66 13.98
N GLN A 175 13.65 -10.47 12.93
CA GLN A 175 14.72 -11.46 12.81
C GLN A 175 16.12 -10.80 12.80
N ALA A 176 16.27 -9.68 12.09
CA ALA A 176 17.52 -8.91 12.09
C ALA A 176 17.84 -8.35 13.49
N ALA A 177 16.85 -7.79 14.19
CA ALA A 177 17.02 -7.27 15.54
C ALA A 177 17.43 -8.36 16.55
N VAL A 178 16.84 -9.56 16.46
CA VAL A 178 17.20 -10.71 17.30
C VAL A 178 18.62 -11.18 17.02
N ALA A 179 19.03 -11.25 15.74
CA ALA A 179 20.40 -11.62 15.37
C ALA A 179 21.45 -10.64 15.92
N GLU A 180 21.18 -9.33 15.81
CA GLU A 180 22.06 -8.27 16.33
C GLU A 180 22.11 -8.24 17.87
N ALA A 181 21.03 -8.63 18.55
CA ALA A 181 20.99 -8.74 20.00
C ALA A 181 21.76 -9.98 20.51
N GLY A 182 21.71 -11.10 19.78
CA GLY A 182 22.47 -12.31 20.10
C GLY A 182 23.99 -12.14 19.99
N ASP A 183 24.45 -11.28 19.07
CA ASP A 183 25.87 -10.96 18.89
C ASP A 183 26.38 -9.98 19.96
N ARG A 184 25.51 -9.10 20.48
CA ARG A 184 25.81 -8.20 21.61
C ARG A 184 25.63 -8.91 22.95
N ARG A 185 26.66 -9.57 23.47
CA ARG A 185 26.69 -10.09 24.85
C ARG A 185 26.34 -8.98 25.87
N GLY A 186 25.11 -8.99 26.37
CA GLY A 186 24.68 -8.22 27.54
C GLY A 186 24.04 -6.84 27.29
N GLY A 187 23.71 -6.48 26.05
CA GLY A 187 22.98 -5.23 25.76
C GLY A 187 21.45 -5.40 25.88
N ALA A 188 20.75 -4.43 26.47
CA ALA A 188 19.29 -4.41 26.44
C ALA A 188 18.79 -4.48 24.98
N ALA A 189 17.92 -5.45 24.69
CA ALA A 189 17.25 -5.54 23.40
C ALA A 189 16.45 -4.23 23.19
N GLY A 190 16.54 -3.65 21.99
CA GLY A 190 15.67 -2.55 21.60
C GLY A 190 14.20 -2.98 21.67
N PRO A 191 13.25 -2.02 21.64
CA PRO A 191 11.84 -2.36 21.59
C PRO A 191 11.55 -3.24 20.37
N SER A 192 10.70 -4.24 20.52
CA SER A 192 10.24 -5.08 19.40
C SER A 192 9.59 -4.19 18.33
N VAL A 193 9.93 -4.45 17.07
CA VAL A 193 9.40 -3.75 15.90
C VAL A 193 7.87 -3.85 15.84
N GLU A 194 7.33 -5.02 16.15
CA GLU A 194 5.88 -5.25 16.23
C GLU A 194 5.23 -4.35 17.28
N LEU A 195 5.82 -4.23 18.48
CA LEU A 195 5.33 -3.34 19.53
C LEU A 195 5.40 -1.86 19.11
N VAL A 196 6.47 -1.44 18.44
CA VAL A 196 6.61 -0.07 17.92
C VAL A 196 5.50 0.25 16.91
N LEU A 197 5.20 -0.67 16.01
CA LEU A 197 4.16 -0.49 14.99
C LEU A 197 2.76 -0.55 15.59
N ALA A 198 2.54 -1.38 16.61
CA ALA A 198 1.28 -1.41 17.36
C ALA A 198 1.02 -0.08 18.08
N ASP A 199 2.00 0.46 18.81
CA ASP A 199 1.88 1.77 19.47
C ASP A 199 1.57 2.89 18.46
N ARG A 200 2.25 2.91 17.32
CA ARG A 200 1.95 3.87 16.24
C ARG A 200 0.50 3.76 15.76
N GLY A 201 0.01 2.54 15.54
CA GLY A 201 -1.38 2.29 15.18
C GLY A 201 -2.36 2.83 16.22
N ASP A 202 -2.13 2.54 17.50
CA ASP A 202 -2.98 2.99 18.61
C ASP A 202 -2.99 4.51 18.76
N ARG A 203 -1.85 5.16 18.54
CA ARG A 203 -1.74 6.63 18.55
C ARG A 203 -2.55 7.26 17.41
N VAL A 204 -2.47 6.69 16.21
CA VAL A 204 -3.30 7.12 15.07
C VAL A 204 -4.78 6.92 15.37
N ASP A 205 -5.16 5.78 15.94
CA ASP A 205 -6.56 5.47 16.29
C ASP A 205 -7.15 6.44 17.31
N ARG A 206 -6.38 6.77 18.35
CA ARG A 206 -6.78 7.74 19.36
C ARG A 206 -6.97 9.14 18.76
N ALA A 207 -5.97 9.63 18.03
CA ALA A 207 -6.04 10.95 17.40
C ALA A 207 -7.15 11.02 16.34
N TYR A 208 -7.39 9.93 15.60
CA TYR A 208 -8.50 9.83 14.65
C TYR A 208 -9.86 9.85 15.36
N ALA A 209 -10.00 9.16 16.50
CA ALA A 209 -11.25 9.15 17.26
C ALA A 209 -11.57 10.53 17.86
N GLU A 210 -10.56 11.28 18.29
CA GLU A 210 -10.71 12.65 18.77
C GLU A 210 -11.25 13.60 17.68
N GLU A 211 -10.75 13.48 16.44
CA GLU A 211 -11.13 14.38 15.35
C GLU A 211 -12.38 13.91 14.56
N PHE A 212 -12.52 12.61 14.38
CA PHE A 212 -13.49 11.98 13.46
C PHE A 212 -14.36 10.91 14.11
N GLY A 213 -14.29 10.69 15.44
CA GLY A 213 -14.99 9.59 16.11
C GLY A 213 -16.52 9.63 16.01
N ALA A 214 -17.10 10.81 15.77
CA ALA A 214 -18.53 10.96 15.53
C ALA A 214 -18.96 10.56 14.10
N LEU A 215 -18.02 10.35 13.18
CA LEU A 215 -18.36 9.99 11.80
C LEU A 215 -18.85 8.54 11.71
N PRO A 216 -19.92 8.28 10.95
CA PRO A 216 -20.37 6.92 10.73
C PRO A 216 -19.34 6.15 9.90
N ARG A 217 -19.23 4.84 10.15
CA ARG A 217 -18.41 3.96 9.31
C ARG A 217 -18.90 4.00 7.86
N ALA A 218 -17.95 4.08 6.92
CA ALA A 218 -18.26 3.99 5.50
C ALA A 218 -18.96 2.64 5.19
N ARG A 219 -20.14 2.70 4.58
CA ARG A 219 -20.92 1.51 4.20
C ARG A 219 -20.11 0.62 3.26
N ARG A 220 -20.26 -0.70 3.35
CA ARG A 220 -19.64 -1.61 2.37
C ARG A 220 -20.17 -1.29 0.96
N PRO A 221 -19.28 -1.22 -0.05
CA PRO A 221 -19.68 -0.89 -1.40
C PRO A 221 -20.53 -2.03 -1.94
N GLN A 222 -21.69 -1.71 -2.50
CA GLN A 222 -22.52 -2.66 -3.23
C GLN A 222 -22.14 -2.55 -4.71
N VAL A 223 -21.51 -3.57 -5.25
CA VAL A 223 -21.12 -3.62 -6.67
C VAL A 223 -21.92 -4.71 -7.38
N SER A 224 -22.63 -4.31 -8.43
CA SER A 224 -23.37 -5.21 -9.32
C SER A 224 -22.57 -5.36 -10.61
N GLY A 225 -21.62 -6.30 -10.65
CA GLY A 225 -20.82 -6.54 -11.85
C GLY A 225 -19.88 -7.72 -11.68
N SER A 226 -19.58 -8.41 -12.78
CA SER A 226 -18.72 -9.59 -12.81
C SER A 226 -17.22 -9.23 -12.77
N GLY A 227 -16.89 -7.95 -12.95
CA GLY A 227 -15.51 -7.47 -13.09
C GLY A 227 -14.61 -7.65 -11.88
N HIS A 228 -15.14 -7.95 -10.69
CA HIS A 228 -14.35 -8.07 -9.46
C HIS A 228 -13.15 -9.03 -9.60
N ARG A 229 -13.38 -10.26 -10.10
CA ARG A 229 -12.30 -11.24 -10.28
C ARG A 229 -11.28 -10.79 -11.33
N HIS A 230 -11.72 -10.11 -12.38
CA HIS A 230 -10.82 -9.60 -13.42
C HIS A 230 -9.94 -8.46 -12.89
N GLY A 231 -10.52 -7.62 -12.03
CA GLY A 231 -9.79 -6.58 -11.32
C GLY A 231 -8.76 -7.15 -10.35
N ALA A 232 -9.16 -8.15 -9.55
CA ALA A 232 -8.25 -8.85 -8.65
C ALA A 232 -7.08 -9.51 -9.41
N ALA A 233 -7.37 -10.21 -10.51
CA ALA A 233 -6.35 -10.81 -11.36
C ALA A 233 -5.43 -9.76 -12.02
N ALA A 234 -5.94 -8.58 -12.36
CA ALA A 234 -5.10 -7.48 -12.82
C ALA A 234 -4.24 -6.90 -11.70
N ALA A 235 -4.78 -6.84 -10.49
CA ALA A 235 -4.05 -6.46 -9.29
C ALA A 235 -2.95 -7.44 -8.90
N ASP A 236 -3.01 -8.72 -9.29
CA ASP A 236 -1.88 -9.65 -9.10
C ASP A 236 -0.65 -9.26 -9.93
N ARG A 237 -0.89 -8.79 -11.16
CA ARG A 237 0.15 -8.24 -12.06
C ARG A 237 0.39 -6.76 -11.84
N ALA A 238 -0.38 -6.13 -10.97
CA ALA A 238 -0.23 -4.72 -10.71
C ALA A 238 1.07 -4.50 -9.97
N ASP A 239 1.62 -3.36 -10.27
CA ASP A 239 2.93 -3.08 -9.81
C ASP A 239 2.85 -2.44 -8.43
N LEU A 240 2.90 -3.31 -7.43
CA LEU A 240 2.86 -3.01 -6.00
C LEU A 240 4.20 -3.17 -5.34
N GLY A 241 5.15 -3.76 -6.06
CA GLY A 241 6.53 -3.96 -5.68
C GLY A 241 6.83 -4.85 -4.47
N GLY A 242 5.97 -5.82 -4.22
CA GLY A 242 6.24 -6.90 -3.27
C GLY A 242 6.69 -8.16 -4.01
N PRO A 243 7.50 -9.03 -3.39
CA PRO A 243 8.07 -10.21 -4.05
C PRO A 243 6.98 -11.20 -4.47
N ALA A 244 7.06 -11.69 -5.71
CA ALA A 244 6.24 -12.81 -6.16
C ALA A 244 6.59 -14.09 -5.36
N VAL A 245 5.59 -14.64 -4.68
CA VAL A 245 5.68 -15.97 -4.04
C VAL A 245 5.55 -17.06 -5.12
N THR A 246 6.68 -17.74 -5.34
CA THR A 246 6.90 -19.11 -5.87
C THR A 246 7.04 -19.39 -7.37
N GLY A 247 8.23 -19.92 -7.71
CA GLY A 247 8.47 -20.86 -8.81
C GLY A 247 9.51 -21.90 -8.37
N ARG A 248 9.06 -22.99 -7.75
CA ARG A 248 9.86 -24.17 -7.39
C ARG A 248 10.46 -24.79 -8.65
N ALA A 249 11.79 -24.81 -8.77
CA ALA A 249 12.46 -25.55 -9.83
C ALA A 249 12.24 -27.07 -9.66
N PRO A 250 11.96 -27.83 -10.73
CA PRO A 250 11.85 -29.28 -10.64
C PRO A 250 13.22 -29.89 -10.32
N ALA A 251 13.23 -30.82 -9.37
CA ALA A 251 14.39 -31.65 -9.07
C ALA A 251 14.82 -32.40 -10.34
N ARG A 252 16.06 -32.17 -10.78
CA ARG A 252 16.67 -32.99 -11.83
C ARG A 252 16.98 -34.35 -11.23
N ILE A 253 16.21 -35.35 -11.64
CA ILE A 253 16.57 -36.76 -11.51
C ILE A 253 17.65 -37.01 -12.57
N THR A 254 18.87 -37.32 -12.14
CA THR A 254 19.92 -37.86 -13.01
C THR A 254 19.70 -39.37 -13.15
N PRO A 255 19.61 -39.93 -14.37
CA PRO A 255 19.79 -41.35 -14.55
C PRO A 255 21.30 -41.70 -14.54
N ARG A 256 21.59 -42.88 -13.99
CA ARG A 256 22.87 -43.58 -14.09
C ARG A 256 23.05 -44.18 -15.48
#